data_AF-A0AAV8WJ02-F1
#
_entry.id   AF-A0AAV8WJ02-F1
#
_cell.length_a   1.000
_cell.length_b   1.000
_cell.length_c   1.000
_cell.angle_alpha   90.00
_cell.angle_beta   90.00
_cell.angle_gamma   90.00
#
_symmetry.space_group_name_H-M   'P 1'
#
loop_
_entity.id
_entity.type
_entity.pdbx_description
1 polymer ?
#
loop_
_entity_poly.entity_id
_entity_poly.type
_entity_poly.pdbx_seq_one_letter_code
_entity_poly.pdbx_strand_id
1 'polypeptide(L)' 'MGRPSIVLPPSRLSGRHFPEYIPATEKKVNPTRQCGVCSRMRDAWGKKIRQESRYWCPQCEVALCVTPCFRIYHTVTNI' A
#
# COMPACT_ATOMS: atom_id res chain seq x y z
N MET A 1 -5.77 36.01 -29.40
CA MET A 1 -6.64 35.13 -28.59
C MET A 1 -5.95 33.79 -28.40
N GLY A 2 -5.37 33.52 -27.23
CA GLY A 2 -4.74 32.23 -26.88
C GLY A 2 -5.67 31.39 -26.01
N ARG A 3 -5.75 30.08 -26.27
CA ARG A 3 -6.63 29.14 -25.57
C ARG A 3 -6.37 29.17 -24.05
N PRO A 4 -7.41 29.32 -23.20
CA PRO A 4 -7.22 29.19 -21.76
C PRO A 4 -6.80 27.76 -21.44
N SER A 5 -5.66 27.62 -20.76
CA SER A 5 -5.23 26.35 -20.18
C SER A 5 -6.33 25.88 -19.25
N ILE A 6 -7.04 24.82 -19.64
CA ILE A 6 -7.87 24.06 -18.72
C ILE A 6 -6.89 23.50 -17.67
N VAL A 7 -6.82 24.17 -16.52
CA VAL A 7 -6.09 23.69 -15.35
C VAL A 7 -6.94 22.57 -14.76
N LEU A 8 -6.91 21.40 -15.38
CA LEU A 8 -7.36 20.19 -14.70
C LEU A 8 -6.39 19.94 -13.55
N PRO A 9 -6.86 19.77 -12.31
CA PRO A 9 -5.99 19.43 -11.20
C PRO A 9 -5.17 18.19 -11.60
N PRO A 10 -3.85 18.18 -11.39
CA PRO A 10 -3.03 17.08 -11.85
C PRO A 10 -3.50 15.82 -11.13
N SER A 11 -4.04 14.87 -11.89
CA SER A 11 -4.46 13.54 -11.41
C SER A 11 -3.36 12.79 -10.64
N ARG A 12 -2.11 13.25 -10.76
CA ARG A 12 -0.97 12.87 -9.91
C ARG A 12 -1.21 13.06 -8.40
N LEU A 13 -2.05 14.01 -7.98
CA LEU A 13 -2.26 14.39 -6.57
C LEU A 13 -3.47 13.70 -5.91
N SER A 14 -4.50 13.34 -6.67
CA SER A 14 -5.79 12.93 -6.10
C SER A 14 -6.10 11.43 -6.23
N GLY A 15 -5.44 10.70 -7.14
CA GLY A 15 -5.81 9.33 -7.48
C GLY A 15 -4.86 8.23 -7.00
N ARG A 16 -3.79 8.56 -6.26
CA ARG A 16 -2.74 7.60 -5.90
C ARG A 16 -2.67 7.40 -4.39
N HIS A 17 -2.74 6.13 -3.97
CA HIS A 17 -2.46 5.71 -2.60
C HIS A 17 -0.94 5.79 -2.37
N PHE A 18 -0.52 6.47 -1.30
CA PHE A 18 0.87 6.57 -0.91
C PHE A 18 1.17 5.67 0.31
N PRO A 19 2.29 4.94 0.30
CA PRO A 19 2.71 4.17 1.47
C PRO A 19 3.19 5.12 2.57
N GLU A 20 2.69 4.91 3.77
CA GLU A 20 3.16 5.58 4.99
C GLU A 20 3.73 4.57 5.96
N TYR A 21 4.45 5.05 6.99
CA TYR A 21 4.84 4.21 8.11
C TYR A 21 3.69 4.01 9.07
N ILE A 22 3.59 2.82 9.65
CA ILE A 22 2.64 2.57 10.74
C ILE A 22 3.09 3.43 11.94
N PRO A 23 2.19 4.26 12.51
CA PRO A 23 2.54 5.16 13.60
C PRO A 23 2.99 4.36 14.83
N ALA A 24 3.98 4.89 15.54
CA ALA A 24 4.46 4.31 16.78
C ALA A 24 3.34 4.27 17.83
N THR A 25 3.42 3.29 18.71
CA THR A 25 2.55 3.19 19.90
C THR A 25 3.42 3.25 21.15
N GLU A 26 2.84 3.57 22.30
CA GLU A 26 3.54 3.61 23.60
C GLU A 26 4.35 2.33 23.88
N LYS A 27 3.90 1.19 23.36
CA LYS A 27 4.52 -0.13 23.56
C LYS A 27 5.55 -0.50 22.49
N LYS A 28 5.47 0.07 21.28
CA LYS A 28 6.35 -0.26 20.15
C LYS A 28 6.66 0.97 19.31
N VAL A 29 7.96 1.30 19.25
CA VAL A 29 8.52 2.38 18.42
C VAL A 29 8.35 2.11 16.93
N ASN A 30 8.52 0.85 16.52
CA ASN A 30 8.47 0.44 15.12
C ASN A 30 7.47 -0.70 14.92
N PRO A 31 6.15 -0.43 14.99
CA PRO A 31 5.15 -1.47 14.82
C PRO A 31 5.14 -2.00 13.40
N THR A 32 4.89 -3.30 13.29
CA THR A 32 4.73 -4.05 12.06
C THR A 32 3.34 -4.68 12.05
N ARG A 33 2.76 -4.84 10.86
CA ARG A 33 1.49 -5.55 10.64
C ARG A 33 1.66 -6.54 9.49
N GLN A 34 0.88 -7.62 9.51
CA GLN A 34 0.94 -8.64 8.45
C GLN A 34 0.52 -8.05 7.10
N CYS A 35 1.27 -8.36 6.04
CA CYS A 35 0.96 -7.91 4.70
C CYS A 35 -0.32 -8.59 4.19
N GLY A 36 -1.30 -7.80 3.75
CA GLY A 36 -2.57 -8.29 3.22
C GLY A 36 -2.39 -9.21 1.99
N VAL A 37 -1.50 -8.85 1.07
CA VAL A 37 -1.21 -9.64 -0.14
C VAL A 37 -0.45 -10.92 0.20
N CYS A 38 0.70 -10.83 0.88
CA CYS A 38 1.49 -12.01 1.22
C CYS A 38 0.69 -12.99 2.07
N SER A 39 -0.17 -12.51 2.96
CA SER A 39 -1.01 -13.40 3.78
C SER A 39 -1.94 -14.29 2.96
N ARG A 40 -2.28 -13.92 1.72
CA ARG A 40 -3.11 -14.74 0.84
C ARG A 40 -2.28 -15.69 -0.04
N MET A 41 -0.97 -15.45 -0.15
CA MET A 41 -0.05 -16.26 -0.94
C MET A 41 0.49 -17.45 -0.14
N ARG A 42 0.92 -18.47 -0.88
CA ARG A 42 1.65 -19.62 -0.34
C ARG A 42 3.06 -19.66 -0.93
N ASP A 43 4.02 -20.11 -0.13
CA ASP A 43 5.39 -20.31 -0.57
C ASP A 43 5.52 -21.58 -1.44
N ALA A 44 6.74 -21.85 -1.91
CA ALA A 44 7.04 -23.01 -2.76
C ALA A 44 6.71 -24.36 -2.08
N TRP A 45 6.59 -24.38 -0.76
CA TRP A 45 6.27 -25.56 0.05
C TRP A 45 4.79 -25.62 0.44
N GLY A 46 3.96 -24.71 -0.07
CA GLY A 46 2.52 -24.66 0.20
C GLY A 46 2.13 -24.04 1.56
N LYS A 47 3.08 -23.43 2.28
CA LYS A 47 2.81 -22.77 3.56
C LYS A 47 2.40 -21.32 3.33
N LYS A 48 1.46 -20.85 4.16
CA LYS A 48 0.97 -19.46 4.14
C LYS A 48 2.11 -18.49 4.45
N ILE A 49 2.32 -17.51 3.58
CA ILE A 49 3.37 -16.50 3.78
C ILE A 49 2.92 -15.53 4.88
N ARG A 50 3.76 -15.37 5.91
CA ARG A 50 3.53 -14.46 7.04
C ARG A 50 4.55 -13.32 7.04
N GLN A 51 4.54 -12.55 5.96
CA GLN A 51 5.41 -11.38 5.87
C GLN A 51 4.79 -10.20 6.61
N GLU A 52 5.57 -9.54 7.44
CA GLU A 52 5.17 -8.31 8.10
C GLU A 52 5.71 -7.08 7.34
N SER A 53 4.97 -5.98 7.40
CA SER A 53 5.36 -4.70 6.84
C SER A 53 5.24 -3.59 7.87
N ARG A 54 6.18 -2.66 7.81
CA ARG A 54 6.11 -1.36 8.49
C ARG A 54 5.35 -0.31 7.69
N TYR A 55 5.05 -0.62 6.43
CA TYR A 55 4.37 0.27 5.52
C TYR A 55 2.91 -0.11 5.41
N TRP A 56 2.05 0.90 5.39
CA TRP A 56 0.62 0.74 5.24
C TRP A 56 0.05 1.82 4.32
N CYS A 57 -1.12 1.52 3.77
CA CYS A 57 -1.91 2.51 3.07
C CYS A 57 -2.96 3.06 4.05
N PRO A 58 -2.92 4.35 4.43
CA PRO A 58 -3.89 4.92 5.34
C PRO A 58 -5.30 4.96 4.74
N GLN A 59 -5.42 5.20 3.42
CA GLN A 59 -6.71 5.21 2.73
C GLN A 59 -7.39 3.83 2.64
N CYS A 60 -6.62 2.74 2.64
CA CYS A 60 -7.17 1.37 2.57
C CYS A 60 -7.02 0.59 3.89
N GLU A 61 -6.43 1.22 4.91
CA GLU A 61 -6.16 0.65 6.24
C GLU A 61 -5.44 -0.71 6.22
N VAL A 62 -4.65 -0.97 5.17
CA VAL A 62 -3.97 -2.25 4.96
C VAL A 62 -2.45 -2.10 5.01
N ALA A 63 -1.79 -3.02 5.70
CA ALA A 63 -0.34 -3.13 5.68
C ALA A 63 0.10 -3.94 4.46
N LEU A 64 1.09 -3.43 3.73
CA LEU A 64 1.56 -4.01 2.48
C LEU A 64 3.08 -3.89 2.39
N CYS A 65 3.75 -4.90 1.86
CA CYS A 65 5.16 -4.76 1.50
C CYS A 65 5.32 -3.63 0.49
N VAL A 66 6.34 -2.77 0.67
CA VAL A 66 6.60 -1.62 -0.22
C VAL A 66 6.62 -2.04 -1.68
N THR A 67 7.32 -3.14 -1.96
CA THR A 67 7.35 -3.80 -3.25
C THR A 67 7.31 -5.33 -3.04
N PRO A 68 6.66 -6.09 -3.94
CA PRO A 68 5.76 -5.66 -5.02
C PRO A 68 4.31 -5.44 -4.55
N CYS A 69 3.98 -5.76 -3.29
CA CYS A 69 2.60 -5.88 -2.81
C CYS A 69 1.81 -4.58 -2.88
N PHE A 70 2.42 -3.44 -2.57
CA PHE A 70 1.76 -2.13 -2.65
C PHE A 70 1.23 -1.85 -4.05
N ARG A 71 2.06 -2.10 -5.08
CA ARG A 71 1.65 -1.97 -6.47
C ARG A 71 0.54 -2.94 -6.81
N ILE A 72 0.70 -4.23 -6.49
CA ILE A 72 -0.30 -5.27 -6.82
C ILE A 72 -1.67 -4.90 -6.24
N TYR A 73 -1.72 -4.53 -4.95
CA TYR A 73 -2.95 -4.18 -4.25
C TYR A 73 -3.69 -2.97 -4.87
N HIS A 74 -2.96 -1.95 -5.31
CA HIS A 74 -3.57 -0.73 -5.85
C HIS A 74 -3.70 -0.71 -7.38
N THR A 75 -3.17 -1.70 -8.09
CA THR A 75 -3.26 -1.77 -9.56
C THR A 75 -4.08 -2.95 -10.09
N VAL A 76 -4.27 -3.99 -9.29
CA VAL A 76 -5.02 -5.19 -9.70
C VAL A 76 -6.35 -5.22 -8.95
N THR A 77 -7.45 -5.05 -9.68
CA THR A 77 -8.82 -4.99 -9.16
C THR A 77 -9.34 -6.31 -8.57
N ASN A 78 -8.56 -7.39 -8.62
CA ASN A 78 -8.91 -8.71 -8.08
C ASN A 78 -7.69 -9.38 -7.42
N ILE A 79 -7.69 -9.44 -6.08
CA ILE A 79 -6.79 -10.24 -5.23
C ILE A 79 -7.65 -10.95 -4.20
#